data_AF-A0A1M5S471-F1
#
_entry.id   AF-A0A1M5S471-F1
#
_cell.length_a   1.000
_cell.length_b   1.000
_cell.length_c   1.000
_cell.angle_alpha   90.00
_cell.angle_beta   90.00
_cell.angle_gamma   90.00
#
_symmetry.space_group_name_H-M   'P 1'
#
loop_
_entity.id
_entity.type
_entity.pdbx_description
1 polymer ?
#
loop_
_entity_poly.entity_id
_entity_poly.type
_entity_poly.pdbx_seq_one_letter_code
_entity_poly.pdbx_strand_id
1 'polypeptide(L)'
;MARSEAPVTACRASLHALASWLRLQRAQSGLSLAQLSQHTIVSKATLSRAASGHGIPTLSTVRAYARACGASEDEAERLWKQARYEERSPQGEATQLIHLDYVNTYADLHAHLLEVYRRDGSRPYRALEQQAGGNGHLARTTICRVLTRKTRPRRDFVLAFARACGVTGNVILQAWAHAWERAEAARRHTTAGSARQDGRSLEPTEGEARVSGSGLKAPELLLTPALARLVPSSAMPADRGAQGGVPCEGCGAGITTFSDVAVQMGSLVWCVTCGHVARPHGRQPHLVLELGAKHTPRPPHTAQAVVP
;
A
#
# COMPACT_ATOMS: atom_id res chain seq x y z
N MET A 1 -33.22 14.04 -11.50
CA MET A 1 -32.58 12.75 -11.87
C MET A 1 -31.07 12.92 -11.79
N ALA A 2 -30.42 12.33 -10.80
CA ALA A 2 -28.97 12.36 -10.70
C ALA A 2 -28.39 11.54 -11.86
N ARG A 3 -27.50 12.14 -12.65
CA ARG A 3 -26.78 11.44 -13.72
C ARG A 3 -25.94 10.34 -13.09
N SER A 4 -26.14 9.10 -13.53
CA SER A 4 -25.38 7.92 -13.12
C SER A 4 -23.89 8.19 -13.34
N GLU A 5 -23.07 8.02 -12.31
CA GLU A 5 -21.63 8.11 -12.48
C GLU A 5 -21.13 6.92 -13.29
N ALA A 6 -20.32 7.20 -14.32
CA ALA A 6 -19.70 6.16 -15.12
C ALA A 6 -18.86 5.21 -14.24
N PRO A 7 -18.80 3.91 -14.56
CA PRO A 7 -17.95 2.96 -13.85
C PRO A 7 -16.50 3.44 -13.87
N VAL A 8 -15.77 3.19 -12.78
CA VAL A 8 -14.34 3.50 -12.72
C VAL A 8 -13.61 2.47 -13.59
N THR A 9 -13.41 2.79 -14.86
CA THR A 9 -12.74 1.94 -15.85
C THR A 9 -11.33 1.58 -15.40
N ALA A 10 -10.98 0.29 -15.52
CA ALA A 10 -9.65 -0.34 -15.37
C ALA A 10 -8.53 0.57 -14.87
N CYS A 11 -8.56 0.90 -13.58
CA CYS A 11 -7.56 1.72 -12.93
C CYS A 11 -6.81 0.90 -11.88
N ARG A 12 -5.58 1.32 -11.54
CA ARG A 12 -4.79 0.71 -10.46
C ARG A 12 -5.63 0.60 -9.17
N ALA A 13 -5.48 -0.51 -8.44
CA ALA A 13 -6.41 -0.91 -7.39
C ALA A 13 -6.62 0.19 -6.32
N SER A 14 -5.54 0.90 -5.97
CA SER A 14 -5.60 1.97 -4.97
C SER A 14 -6.31 3.24 -5.46
N LEU A 15 -6.21 3.57 -6.76
CA LEU A 15 -6.96 4.70 -7.33
C LEU A 15 -8.44 4.36 -7.44
N HIS A 16 -8.77 3.12 -7.80
CA HIS A 16 -10.16 2.64 -7.73
C HIS A 16 -10.70 2.75 -6.30
N ALA A 17 -9.95 2.29 -5.30
CA ALA A 17 -10.34 2.40 -3.89
C ALA A 17 -10.60 3.85 -3.46
N LEU A 18 -9.72 4.79 -3.82
CA LEU A 18 -9.91 6.22 -3.54
C LEU A 18 -11.19 6.76 -4.20
N ALA A 19 -11.40 6.50 -5.49
CA ALA A 19 -12.56 7.00 -6.22
C ALA A 19 -13.87 6.43 -5.66
N SER A 20 -13.92 5.12 -5.42
CA SER A 20 -15.07 4.43 -4.84
C SER A 20 -15.37 4.92 -3.43
N TRP A 21 -14.35 5.17 -2.61
CA TRP A 21 -14.51 5.75 -1.28
C TRP A 21 -15.12 7.16 -1.35
N LEU A 22 -14.63 8.04 -2.22
CA LEU A 22 -15.20 9.39 -2.39
C LEU A 22 -16.67 9.33 -2.81
N ARG A 23 -17.03 8.44 -3.73
CA ARG A 23 -18.43 8.26 -4.16
C ARG A 23 -19.31 7.77 -3.01
N LEU A 24 -18.81 6.83 -2.21
CA LEU A 24 -19.51 6.33 -1.04
C LEU A 24 -19.78 7.44 -0.02
N GLN A 25 -18.76 8.25 0.30
CA GLN A 25 -18.92 9.37 1.24
C GLN A 25 -19.93 10.41 0.73
N ARG A 26 -19.95 10.69 -0.58
CA ARG A 26 -20.97 11.58 -1.17
C ARG A 26 -22.38 10.97 -1.14
N ALA A 27 -22.50 9.67 -1.36
CA ALA A 27 -23.79 9.00 -1.27
C ALA A 27 -24.34 9.03 0.17
N GLN A 28 -23.46 8.83 1.17
CA GLN A 28 -23.81 8.88 2.59
C GLN A 28 -24.17 10.29 3.06
N SER A 29 -23.52 11.33 2.53
CA SER A 29 -23.86 12.74 2.86
C SER A 29 -25.13 13.23 2.16
N GLY A 30 -25.63 12.51 1.15
CA GLY A 30 -26.80 12.92 0.37
C GLY A 30 -26.56 14.13 -0.54
N LEU A 31 -25.33 14.62 -0.63
CA LEU A 31 -25.00 15.83 -1.42
C LEU A 31 -24.85 15.50 -2.91
N SER A 32 -25.49 16.31 -3.75
CA SER A 32 -25.15 16.34 -5.18
C SER A 32 -23.79 17.00 -5.41
N LEU A 33 -23.13 16.71 -6.53
CA LEU A 33 -21.88 17.38 -6.91
C LEU A 33 -22.03 18.92 -7.02
N ALA A 34 -23.24 19.41 -7.32
CA ALA A 34 -23.53 20.85 -7.35
C ALA A 34 -23.53 21.44 -5.93
N GLN A 35 -24.22 20.82 -4.98
CA GLN A 35 -24.22 21.23 -3.58
C GLN A 35 -22.81 21.12 -2.98
N LEU A 36 -22.10 20.02 -3.24
CA LEU A 36 -20.72 19.85 -2.78
C LEU A 36 -19.79 20.96 -3.27
N SER A 37 -19.99 21.45 -4.50
CA SER A 37 -19.22 22.59 -5.05
C SER A 37 -19.58 23.93 -4.41
N GLN A 38 -20.75 24.07 -3.80
CA GLN A 38 -21.13 25.27 -3.03
C GLN A 38 -20.51 25.27 -1.63
N HIS A 39 -20.27 24.08 -1.07
CA HIS A 39 -19.62 23.91 0.24
C HIS A 39 -18.08 23.87 0.18
N THR A 40 -17.49 23.96 -1.02
CA THR A 40 -16.04 23.91 -1.21
C THR A 40 -15.58 25.00 -2.17
N ILE A 41 -14.28 25.31 -2.12
CA ILE A 41 -13.64 26.19 -3.12
C ILE A 41 -13.41 25.47 -4.48
N VAL A 42 -13.91 24.24 -4.65
CA VAL A 42 -13.61 23.37 -5.78
C VAL A 42 -14.82 23.29 -6.71
N SER A 43 -14.58 23.50 -8.01
CA SER A 43 -15.66 23.45 -9.00
C SER A 43 -16.28 22.06 -9.14
N LYS A 44 -17.57 22.01 -9.47
CA LYS A 44 -18.33 20.79 -9.77
C LYS A 44 -17.61 19.85 -10.75
N ALA A 45 -17.05 20.41 -11.82
CA ALA A 45 -16.31 19.64 -12.82
C ALA A 45 -15.05 18.97 -12.24
N THR A 46 -14.35 19.65 -11.32
CA THR A 46 -13.16 19.10 -10.66
C THR A 46 -13.54 18.02 -9.65
N LEU A 47 -14.62 18.21 -8.89
CA LEU A 47 -15.15 17.18 -7.98
C LEU A 47 -15.62 15.93 -8.73
N SER A 48 -16.26 16.12 -9.89
CA SER A 48 -16.66 15.02 -10.78
C SER A 48 -15.46 14.24 -11.30
N ARG A 49 -14.39 14.93 -11.72
CA ARG A 49 -13.14 14.28 -12.17
C ARG A 49 -12.43 13.57 -11.01
N ALA A 50 -12.42 14.15 -9.82
CA ALA A 50 -11.81 13.52 -8.65
C ALA A 50 -12.45 12.16 -8.31
N ALA A 51 -13.77 12.05 -8.47
CA ALA A 51 -14.52 10.82 -8.25
C ALA A 51 -14.58 9.89 -9.49
N SER A 52 -14.00 10.28 -10.64
CA SER A 52 -14.08 9.47 -11.87
C SER A 52 -13.07 8.32 -11.90
N GLY A 53 -12.01 8.40 -11.08
CA GLY A 53 -10.92 7.42 -11.06
C GLY A 53 -10.04 7.42 -12.32
N HIS A 54 -10.10 8.44 -13.17
CA HIS A 54 -9.25 8.55 -14.37
C HIS A 54 -7.84 9.09 -14.08
N GLY A 55 -7.64 9.68 -12.89
CA GLY A 55 -6.35 10.22 -12.47
C GLY A 55 -6.41 10.62 -11.01
N ILE A 56 -5.24 10.74 -10.38
CA ILE A 56 -5.17 11.04 -8.94
C ILE A 56 -5.42 12.55 -8.74
N PRO A 57 -6.49 12.95 -8.04
CA PRO A 57 -6.75 14.36 -7.73
C PRO A 57 -5.68 14.95 -6.80
N THR A 58 -5.65 16.27 -6.66
CA THR A 58 -4.77 16.92 -5.68
C THR A 58 -5.22 16.61 -4.25
N LEU A 59 -4.29 16.54 -3.28
CA LEU A 59 -4.61 16.27 -1.88
C LEU A 59 -5.59 17.30 -1.30
N SER A 60 -5.47 18.58 -1.68
CA SER A 60 -6.40 19.62 -1.24
C SER A 60 -7.81 19.38 -1.74
N THR A 61 -7.98 18.92 -3.00
CA THR A 61 -9.29 18.51 -3.53
C THR A 61 -9.88 17.34 -2.75
N VAL A 62 -9.07 16.32 -2.44
CA VAL A 62 -9.54 15.12 -1.70
C VAL A 62 -9.97 15.49 -0.28
N ARG A 63 -9.16 16.28 0.43
CA ARG A 63 -9.51 16.76 1.77
C ARG A 63 -10.75 17.65 1.77
N ALA A 64 -10.87 18.58 0.81
CA ALA A 64 -12.05 19.43 0.67
C ALA A 64 -13.32 18.60 0.39
N TYR A 65 -13.22 17.57 -0.45
CA TYR A 65 -14.31 16.64 -0.73
C TYR A 65 -14.75 15.91 0.54
N ALA A 66 -13.79 15.30 1.26
CA ALA A 66 -14.07 14.57 2.49
C ALA A 66 -14.72 15.48 3.54
N ARG A 67 -14.14 16.66 3.78
CA ARG A 67 -14.67 17.66 4.71
C ARG A 67 -16.10 18.08 4.37
N ALA A 68 -16.39 18.36 3.10
CA ALA A 68 -17.73 18.75 2.68
C ALA A 68 -18.78 17.63 2.82
N CYS A 69 -18.35 16.36 2.75
CA CYS A 69 -19.20 15.21 3.05
C CYS A 69 -19.27 14.86 4.55
N GLY A 70 -18.55 15.57 5.43
CA GLY A 70 -18.44 15.20 6.85
C GLY A 70 -17.61 13.94 7.11
N ALA A 71 -16.80 13.50 6.14
CA ALA A 71 -15.94 12.32 6.23
C ALA A 71 -14.57 12.66 6.83
N SER A 72 -13.85 11.65 7.31
CA SER A 72 -12.49 11.80 7.84
C SER A 72 -11.50 12.27 6.76
N GLU A 73 -10.85 13.42 7.00
CA GLU A 73 -9.78 13.93 6.15
C GLU A 73 -8.53 13.05 6.20
N ASP A 74 -8.26 12.41 7.35
CA ASP A 74 -7.10 11.53 7.54
C ASP A 74 -7.22 10.26 6.72
N GLU A 75 -8.41 9.66 6.68
CA GLU A 75 -8.68 8.48 5.85
C GLU A 75 -8.61 8.83 4.36
N ALA A 76 -9.12 10.01 3.99
CA ALA A 76 -9.02 10.53 2.63
C ALA A 76 -7.55 10.72 2.21
N GLU A 77 -6.71 11.28 3.09
CA GLU A 77 -5.28 11.41 2.86
C GLU A 77 -4.58 10.05 2.77
N ARG A 78 -4.94 9.08 3.64
CA ARG A 78 -4.37 7.72 3.61
C ARG A 78 -4.62 7.03 2.27
N LEU A 79 -5.86 7.06 1.78
CA LEU A 79 -6.22 6.50 0.48
C LEU A 79 -5.54 7.23 -0.68
N TRP A 80 -5.43 8.57 -0.58
CA TRP A 80 -4.70 9.37 -1.56
C TRP A 80 -3.21 8.99 -1.62
N LYS A 81 -2.56 8.86 -0.46
CA LYS A 81 -1.15 8.43 -0.36
C LYS A 81 -0.93 7.07 -0.99
N GLN A 82 -1.83 6.12 -0.72
CA GLN A 82 -1.77 4.78 -1.29
C GLN A 82 -1.90 4.81 -2.83
N ALA A 83 -2.86 5.57 -3.36
CA ALA A 83 -3.01 5.76 -4.80
C ALA A 83 -1.75 6.37 -5.44
N ARG A 84 -1.18 7.41 -4.81
CA ARG A 84 0.05 8.07 -5.30
C ARG A 84 1.28 7.17 -5.23
N TYR A 85 1.39 6.37 -4.17
CA TYR A 85 2.46 5.40 -4.03
C TYR A 85 2.38 4.37 -5.16
N GLU A 86 1.21 3.77 -5.39
CA GLU A 86 1.03 2.80 -6.48
C GLU A 86 1.20 3.44 -7.87
N GLU A 87 0.85 4.72 -8.05
CA GLU A 87 1.11 5.44 -9.31
C GLU A 87 2.61 5.52 -9.64
N ARG A 88 3.43 5.72 -8.61
CA ARG A 88 4.88 5.95 -8.74
C ARG A 88 5.72 4.69 -8.59
N SER A 89 5.16 3.64 -8.01
CA SER A 89 5.81 2.34 -7.96
C SER A 89 5.68 1.68 -9.33
N PRO A 90 6.80 1.43 -10.06
CA PRO A 90 6.75 0.62 -11.26
C PRO A 90 6.12 -0.74 -10.93
N GLN A 91 5.16 -1.18 -11.75
CA GLN A 91 4.49 -2.46 -11.56
C GLN A 91 5.54 -3.58 -11.59
N GLY A 92 5.81 -4.20 -10.43
CA GLY A 92 6.72 -5.34 -10.30
C GLY A 92 8.06 -5.06 -9.58
N GLU A 93 8.40 -3.81 -9.30
CA GLU A 93 9.65 -3.47 -8.59
C GLU A 93 9.32 -3.08 -7.14
N ALA A 94 8.99 -4.08 -6.32
CA ALA A 94 9.09 -3.89 -4.87
C ALA A 94 10.58 -3.61 -4.58
N THR A 95 10.93 -2.35 -4.36
CA THR A 95 12.28 -2.00 -3.89
C THR A 95 12.47 -2.74 -2.57
N GLN A 96 13.18 -3.87 -2.59
CA GLN A 96 13.53 -4.60 -1.38
C GLN A 96 14.57 -3.77 -0.64
N LEU A 97 14.08 -2.91 0.24
CA LEU A 97 14.94 -2.14 1.13
C LEU A 97 15.45 -3.05 2.24
N ILE A 98 16.72 -2.90 2.57
CA ILE A 98 17.27 -3.47 3.78
C ILE A 98 16.50 -2.93 5.00
N HIS A 99 16.45 -3.68 6.09
CA HIS A 99 15.80 -3.16 7.30
C HIS A 99 16.54 -1.92 7.80
N LEU A 100 15.81 -0.94 8.34
CA LEU A 100 16.37 0.34 8.78
C LEU A 100 17.50 0.16 9.82
N ASP A 101 17.47 -0.92 10.61
CA ASP A 101 18.52 -1.26 11.59
C ASP A 101 19.82 -1.77 10.95
N TYR A 102 19.78 -2.24 9.71
CA TYR A 102 20.96 -2.70 8.96
C TYR A 102 21.53 -1.62 8.03
N VAL A 103 20.93 -0.43 7.98
CA VAL A 103 21.45 0.71 7.21
C VAL A 103 22.82 1.12 7.73
N ASN A 104 23.83 0.97 6.89
CA ASN A 104 25.22 1.29 7.21
C ASN A 104 25.87 2.26 6.22
N THR A 105 25.22 2.58 5.10
CA THR A 105 25.73 3.55 4.13
C THR A 105 24.75 4.71 3.90
N TYR A 106 25.29 5.83 3.42
CA TYR A 106 24.45 6.95 2.97
C TYR A 106 23.57 6.59 1.77
N ALA A 107 23.99 5.62 0.95
CA ALA A 107 23.19 5.15 -0.17
C ALA A 107 21.91 4.44 0.30
N ASP A 108 22.05 3.59 1.31
CA ASP A 108 20.92 2.88 1.94
C ASP A 108 19.98 3.86 2.65
N LEU A 109 20.56 4.77 3.46
CA LEU A 109 19.77 5.80 4.14
C LEU A 109 18.98 6.66 3.14
N HIS A 110 19.60 7.00 2.01
CA HIS A 110 18.92 7.74 0.96
C HIS A 110 17.79 6.93 0.30
N ALA A 111 17.97 5.62 0.11
CA ALA A 111 16.91 4.76 -0.41
C ALA A 111 15.69 4.74 0.53
N HIS A 112 15.91 4.71 1.85
CA HIS A 112 14.83 4.88 2.83
C HIS A 112 14.17 6.25 2.78
N LEU A 113 14.95 7.34 2.64
CA LEU A 113 14.39 8.70 2.49
C LEU A 113 13.50 8.82 1.25
N LEU A 114 13.88 8.20 0.13
CA LEU A 114 13.05 8.16 -1.06
C LEU A 114 11.80 7.34 -0.84
N GLU A 115 11.90 6.20 -0.17
CA GLU A 115 10.75 5.34 0.10
C GLU A 115 9.72 6.00 1.00
N VAL A 116 10.14 6.60 2.12
CA VAL A 116 9.21 7.30 3.01
C VAL A 116 8.54 8.47 2.27
N TYR A 117 9.26 9.14 1.37
CA TYR A 117 8.70 10.19 0.52
C TYR A 117 7.72 9.67 -0.54
N ARG A 118 7.95 8.48 -1.10
CA ARG A 118 7.00 7.83 -2.01
C ARG A 118 5.73 7.42 -1.26
N ARG A 119 5.86 6.81 -0.09
CA ARG A 119 4.73 6.41 0.77
C ARG A 119 3.91 7.61 1.24
N ASP A 120 4.54 8.77 1.40
CA ASP A 120 3.86 10.03 1.66
C ASP A 120 3.04 10.56 0.46
N GLY A 121 3.04 9.85 -0.67
CA GLY A 121 2.40 10.25 -1.92
C GLY A 121 3.19 11.31 -2.71
N SER A 122 4.44 11.56 -2.27
CA SER A 122 5.35 12.55 -2.82
C SER A 122 4.73 13.94 -2.95
N ARG A 123 4.20 14.44 -1.82
CA ARG A 123 3.67 15.79 -1.69
C ARG A 123 4.74 16.82 -2.11
N PRO A 124 4.35 17.95 -2.73
CA PRO A 124 5.31 18.94 -3.17
C PRO A 124 6.16 19.43 -2.00
N TYR A 125 7.44 19.73 -2.23
CA TYR A 125 8.38 20.12 -1.16
C TYR A 125 7.92 21.29 -0.31
N ARG A 126 7.14 22.22 -0.90
CA ARG A 126 6.53 23.35 -0.18
C ARG A 126 5.56 22.90 0.92
N ALA A 127 4.80 21.82 0.67
CA ALA A 127 3.89 21.28 1.66
C ALA A 127 4.64 20.62 2.83
N LEU A 128 5.77 19.94 2.55
CA LEU A 128 6.64 19.39 3.59
C LEU A 128 7.27 20.48 4.46
N GLU A 129 7.74 21.57 3.83
CA GLU A 129 8.30 22.74 4.53
C GLU A 129 7.27 23.43 5.44
N GLN A 130 6.04 23.63 4.94
CA GLN A 130 4.94 24.17 5.74
C GLN A 130 4.59 23.27 6.92
N GLN A 131 4.53 21.96 6.72
CA GLN A 131 4.22 20.98 7.77
C GLN A 131 5.31 20.93 8.84
N ALA A 132 6.56 21.22 8.49
CA ALA A 132 7.67 21.28 9.43
C ALA A 132 7.69 22.54 10.32
N GLY A 133 6.69 23.41 10.18
CA GLY A 133 6.53 24.58 11.04
C GLY A 133 7.59 25.67 10.85
N GLY A 134 8.33 25.66 9.73
CA GLY A 134 9.30 26.72 9.44
C GLY A 134 10.52 26.75 10.34
N ASN A 135 10.80 25.71 11.13
CA ASN A 135 11.96 25.62 12.04
C ASN A 135 13.34 25.65 11.32
N GLY A 136 13.41 25.96 10.03
CA GLY A 136 14.65 26.00 9.23
C GLY A 136 15.26 24.62 8.87
N HIS A 137 14.88 23.58 9.60
CA HIS A 137 15.38 22.21 9.42
C HIS A 137 14.94 21.54 8.10
N LEU A 138 13.90 22.06 7.45
CA LEU A 138 13.30 21.50 6.23
C LEU A 138 13.04 22.55 5.15
N ALA A 139 14.03 23.39 4.86
CA ALA A 139 13.94 24.31 3.74
C ALA A 139 13.74 23.56 2.40
N ARG A 140 12.86 24.09 1.53
CA ARG A 140 12.54 23.49 0.21
C ARG A 140 13.79 23.13 -0.61
N THR A 141 14.79 24.01 -0.60
CA THR A 141 16.05 23.84 -1.34
C THR A 141 16.88 22.69 -0.78
N THR A 142 16.92 22.52 0.54
CA THR A 142 17.61 21.41 1.22
C THR A 142 16.95 20.08 0.89
N ILE A 143 15.62 20.00 0.94
CA ILE A 143 14.87 18.80 0.55
C ILE A 143 15.25 18.37 -0.87
N CYS A 144 15.19 19.31 -1.83
CA CYS A 144 15.55 19.04 -3.22
C CYS A 144 17.01 18.53 -3.35
N ARG A 145 17.97 19.18 -2.70
CA ARG A 145 19.39 18.78 -2.78
C ARG A 145 19.66 17.42 -2.15
N VAL A 146 19.01 17.09 -1.04
CA VAL A 146 19.18 15.79 -0.37
C VAL A 146 18.54 14.68 -1.21
N LEU A 147 17.30 14.85 -1.69
CA LEU A 147 16.60 13.84 -2.49
C LEU A 147 17.22 13.65 -3.88
N THR A 148 17.96 14.63 -4.40
CA THR A 148 18.74 14.50 -5.64
C THR A 148 20.19 14.06 -5.41
N ARG A 149 20.55 13.65 -4.18
CA ARG A 149 21.91 13.22 -3.77
C ARG A 149 23.00 14.28 -3.96
N LYS A 150 22.64 15.55 -4.21
CA LYS A 150 23.59 16.68 -4.34
C LYS A 150 24.20 17.10 -3.01
N THR A 151 23.59 16.74 -1.89
CA THR A 151 24.07 17.11 -0.55
C THR A 151 23.73 16.04 0.45
N ARG A 152 24.62 15.83 1.43
CA ARG A 152 24.43 14.87 2.51
C ARG A 152 23.42 15.41 3.54
N PRO A 153 22.46 14.58 3.99
CA PRO A 153 21.53 15.00 5.02
C PRO A 153 22.21 15.12 6.38
N ARG A 154 21.86 16.15 7.15
CA ARG A 154 22.19 16.25 8.58
C ARG A 154 21.24 15.38 9.41
N ARG A 155 21.64 15.00 10.63
CA ARG A 155 20.80 14.20 11.55
C ARG A 155 19.42 14.83 11.77
N ASP A 156 19.38 16.12 12.08
CA ASP A 156 18.13 16.83 12.34
C ASP A 156 17.23 16.90 11.11
N PHE A 157 17.83 17.01 9.91
CA PHE A 157 17.09 16.94 8.66
C PHE A 157 16.41 15.58 8.49
N VAL A 158 17.12 14.47 8.73
CA VAL A 158 16.55 13.11 8.60
C VAL A 158 15.33 12.95 9.51
N LEU A 159 15.46 13.36 10.77
CA LEU A 159 14.38 13.25 11.76
C LEU A 159 13.21 14.17 11.42
N ALA A 160 13.48 15.42 11.05
CA ALA A 160 12.44 16.34 10.63
C ALA A 160 11.72 15.83 9.37
N PHE A 161 12.46 15.33 8.38
CA PHE A 161 11.92 14.81 7.13
C PHE A 161 11.02 13.59 7.36
N ALA A 162 11.49 12.61 8.15
CA ALA A 162 10.69 11.43 8.50
C ALA A 162 9.38 11.83 9.19
N ARG A 163 9.43 12.76 10.15
CA ARG A 163 8.22 13.30 10.81
C ARG A 163 7.29 14.00 9.84
N ALA A 164 7.82 14.84 8.94
CA ALA A 164 7.03 15.55 7.95
C ALA A 164 6.31 14.60 6.98
N CYS A 165 6.94 13.46 6.65
CA CYS A 165 6.34 12.39 5.85
C CYS A 165 5.36 11.49 6.65
N GLY A 166 5.09 11.79 7.92
CA GLY A 166 4.11 11.08 8.74
C GLY A 166 4.65 9.88 9.52
N VAL A 167 5.98 9.72 9.61
CA VAL A 167 6.57 8.75 10.55
C VAL A 167 6.35 9.26 11.96
N THR A 168 5.38 8.65 12.62
CA THR A 168 5.03 8.92 14.01
C THR A 168 5.48 7.73 14.86
N GLY A 169 5.96 8.01 16.08
CA GLY A 169 6.51 6.99 16.98
C GLY A 169 7.99 7.21 17.28
N ASN A 170 8.30 7.33 18.56
CA ASN A 170 9.65 7.60 19.03
C ASN A 170 10.62 6.48 18.64
N VAL A 171 10.20 5.21 18.73
CA VAL A 171 11.05 4.06 18.40
C VAL A 171 11.52 4.11 16.94
N ILE A 172 10.59 4.31 16.01
CA ILE A 172 10.91 4.36 14.58
C ILE A 172 11.80 5.57 14.30
N LEU A 173 11.51 6.74 14.89
CA LEU A 173 12.36 7.93 14.74
C LEU A 173 13.77 7.72 15.31
N GLN A 174 13.93 6.98 16.40
CA GLN A 174 15.26 6.62 16.91
C GLN A 174 15.99 5.67 15.96
N ALA A 175 15.28 4.72 15.33
CA ALA A 175 15.89 3.87 14.29
C ALA A 175 16.43 4.70 13.11
N TRP A 176 15.73 5.77 12.71
CA TRP A 176 16.23 6.73 11.72
C TRP A 176 17.47 7.51 12.19
N ALA A 177 17.50 7.92 13.46
CA ALA A 177 18.68 8.56 14.04
C ALA A 177 19.89 7.62 14.03
N HIS A 178 19.71 6.38 14.48
CA HIS A 178 20.76 5.38 14.53
C HIS A 178 21.23 4.98 13.11
N ALA A 179 20.32 4.88 12.14
CA ALA A 179 20.69 4.67 10.75
C ALA A 179 21.61 5.78 10.20
N TRP A 180 21.33 7.04 10.55
CA TRP A 180 22.21 8.15 10.20
C TRP A 180 23.57 8.06 10.94
N GLU A 181 23.57 7.74 12.23
CA GLU A 181 24.79 7.60 13.04
C GLU A 181 25.72 6.52 12.50
N ARG A 182 25.16 5.35 12.11
CA ARG A 182 25.93 4.26 11.49
C ARG A 182 26.48 4.65 10.13
N ALA A 183 25.66 5.26 9.26
CA ALA A 183 26.11 5.77 7.97
C ALA A 183 27.25 6.80 8.10
N GLU A 184 27.18 7.65 9.14
CA GLU A 184 28.22 8.64 9.40
C GLU A 184 29.50 8.04 10.01
N ALA A 185 29.37 7.03 10.87
CA ALA A 185 30.51 6.27 11.38
C ALA A 185 31.24 5.54 10.24
N ALA A 186 30.51 4.79 9.41
CA ALA A 186 31.08 4.07 8.27
C ALA A 186 31.89 5.00 7.35
N ARG A 187 31.32 6.17 7.01
CA ARG A 187 32.01 7.19 6.22
C ARG A 187 33.32 7.67 6.87
N ARG A 188 33.28 7.99 8.16
CA ARG A 188 34.48 8.44 8.90
C ARG A 188 35.58 7.38 8.88
N HIS A 189 35.22 6.11 9.02
CA HIS A 189 36.18 5.00 8.93
C HIS A 189 36.78 4.86 7.54
N THR A 190 36.00 5.01 6.46
CA THR A 190 36.53 4.99 5.08
C THR A 190 37.51 6.14 4.83
N THR A 191 37.19 7.36 5.29
CA THR A 191 38.08 8.52 5.13
C THR A 191 39.39 8.37 5.91
N ALA A 192 39.33 7.85 7.14
CA ALA A 192 40.52 7.62 7.97
C ALA A 192 41.38 6.44 7.48
N GLY A 193 40.76 5.41 6.90
CA GLY A 193 41.46 4.27 6.31
C GLY A 193 42.26 4.67 5.06
N SER A 194 41.69 5.50 4.19
CA SER A 194 42.38 6.04 3.00
C SER A 194 43.63 6.84 3.38
N ALA A 195 43.51 7.75 4.37
CA ALA A 195 44.64 8.58 4.80
C ALA A 195 45.78 7.78 5.46
N ARG A 196 45.51 6.59 6.02
CA ARG A 196 46.54 5.70 6.59
C ARG A 196 47.21 4.80 5.54
N GLN A 197 46.54 4.49 4.43
CA GLN A 197 47.12 3.71 3.34
C GLN A 197 48.07 4.54 2.47
N ASP A 198 47.83 5.83 2.30
CA ASP A 198 48.71 6.75 1.55
C ASP A 198 50.05 7.03 2.26
N GLY A 199 50.17 6.71 3.56
CA GLY A 199 51.41 6.85 4.34
C GLY A 199 52.30 5.60 4.37
N ARG A 200 51.88 4.49 3.75
CA ARG A 200 52.68 3.27 3.64
C ARG A 200 53.04 3.03 2.16
N SER A 201 53.83 3.94 1.59
CA SER A 201 54.66 3.61 0.42
C SER A 201 55.63 2.52 0.85
N LEU A 202 55.35 1.30 0.37
CA LEU A 202 56.28 0.19 0.39
C LEU A 202 57.40 0.50 -0.61
N GLU A 203 58.62 0.59 -0.09
CA GLU A 203 59.86 0.44 -0.86
C GLU A 203 59.76 -0.83 -1.73
N PRO A 204 60.09 -0.77 -3.03
CA PRO A 204 60.10 -1.95 -3.89
C PRO A 204 61.37 -2.75 -3.63
N THR A 205 61.27 -3.81 -2.82
CA THR A 205 62.29 -4.87 -2.83
C THR A 205 62.04 -5.79 -4.00
N GLU A 206 62.84 -5.61 -5.05
CA GLU A 206 63.02 -6.56 -6.14
C GLU A 206 63.41 -7.93 -5.57
N GLY A 207 62.61 -8.94 -5.91
CA GLY A 207 62.83 -10.33 -5.52
C GLY A 207 62.20 -11.21 -6.58
N GLU A 208 62.99 -11.51 -7.61
CA GLU A 208 62.66 -12.44 -8.67
C GLU A 208 62.16 -13.78 -8.12
N ALA A 209 60.98 -14.22 -8.55
CA ALA A 209 60.60 -15.62 -8.46
C ALA A 209 59.72 -16.02 -9.64
N ARG A 210 60.34 -16.85 -10.48
CA ARG A 210 59.85 -17.61 -11.64
C ARG A 210 58.37 -18.01 -11.61
N VAL A 211 57.74 -17.75 -12.74
CA VAL A 211 56.51 -18.40 -13.21
C VAL A 211 56.82 -19.86 -13.57
N SER A 212 56.05 -20.79 -13.00
CA SER A 212 55.82 -22.09 -13.62
C SER A 212 54.40 -22.55 -13.24
N GLY A 213 53.53 -22.64 -14.25
CA GLY A 213 52.13 -22.98 -14.07
C GLY A 213 51.90 -24.46 -13.82
N SER A 214 50.79 -24.78 -13.15
CA SER A 214 49.87 -25.87 -13.49
C SER A 214 48.83 -26.05 -12.37
N GLY A 215 47.59 -26.34 -12.76
CA GLY A 215 46.61 -26.98 -11.88
C GLY A 215 45.48 -26.10 -11.36
N LEU A 216 44.55 -25.70 -12.23
CA LEU A 216 43.18 -25.41 -11.79
C LEU A 216 42.54 -26.73 -11.32
N LYS A 217 42.34 -26.87 -10.01
CA LYS A 217 41.35 -27.77 -9.43
C LYS A 217 40.30 -26.94 -8.70
N ALA A 218 39.07 -27.02 -9.19
CA ALA A 218 37.88 -26.53 -8.51
C ALA A 218 37.66 -27.28 -7.18
N PRO A 219 37.03 -26.62 -6.20
CA PRO A 219 35.96 -27.32 -5.50
C PRO A 219 34.67 -26.47 -5.36
N GLU A 220 33.56 -27.18 -5.57
CA GLU A 220 32.26 -27.03 -4.91
C GLU A 220 31.51 -25.70 -5.05
N LEU A 221 30.77 -25.61 -6.15
CA LEU A 221 29.52 -24.87 -6.21
C LEU A 221 28.48 -25.57 -5.32
N LEU A 222 28.17 -24.98 -4.17
CA LEU A 222 26.93 -25.28 -3.46
C LEU A 222 25.74 -24.75 -4.28
N LEU A 223 25.00 -25.71 -4.84
CA LEU A 223 23.71 -25.56 -5.48
C LEU A 223 22.69 -25.00 -4.46
N THR A 224 22.22 -23.78 -4.66
CA THR A 224 20.94 -23.31 -4.09
C THR A 224 19.78 -23.75 -5.00
N PRO A 225 18.63 -24.21 -4.46
CA PRO A 225 17.49 -24.65 -5.25
C PRO A 225 16.72 -23.44 -5.78
N ALA A 226 17.12 -22.92 -6.92
CA ALA A 226 16.34 -21.99 -7.72
C ALA A 226 16.26 -22.56 -9.13
N LEU A 227 15.21 -23.34 -9.41
CA LEU A 227 14.56 -23.55 -10.71
C LEU A 227 13.62 -24.78 -10.63
N ALA A 228 12.40 -24.57 -10.15
CA ALA A 228 11.26 -25.41 -10.54
C ALA A 228 9.97 -24.60 -10.42
N ARG A 229 9.21 -24.57 -11.52
CA ARG A 229 7.86 -24.02 -11.73
C ARG A 229 7.76 -22.60 -12.32
N LEU A 230 8.24 -22.49 -13.55
CA LEU A 230 7.50 -21.78 -14.59
C LEU A 230 6.40 -22.71 -15.11
N VAL A 231 5.14 -22.45 -14.74
CA VAL A 231 3.97 -22.97 -15.46
C VAL A 231 3.25 -21.75 -16.06
N PRO A 232 3.12 -21.66 -17.38
CA PRO A 232 2.31 -20.62 -18.00
C PRO A 232 0.82 -21.02 -17.87
N SER A 233 0.03 -20.20 -17.17
CA SER A 233 -1.43 -20.36 -17.11
C SER A 233 -2.07 -19.69 -18.34
N SER A 234 -1.95 -20.34 -19.50
CA SER A 234 -2.88 -20.12 -20.61
C SER A 234 -3.93 -21.24 -20.56
N ALA A 235 -5.03 -20.99 -19.85
CA ALA A 235 -6.22 -21.83 -19.91
C ALA A 235 -7.41 -20.91 -20.21
N MET A 236 -7.87 -20.95 -21.47
CA MET A 236 -9.22 -20.51 -21.83
C MET A 236 -10.22 -21.37 -21.06
N PRO A 237 -11.23 -20.81 -20.37
CA PRO A 237 -12.32 -21.62 -19.89
C PRO A 237 -13.30 -21.84 -21.04
N ALA A 238 -13.28 -23.08 -21.53
CA ALA A 238 -14.42 -23.66 -22.21
C ALA A 238 -15.62 -23.71 -21.25
N ASP A 239 -16.77 -23.45 -21.85
CA ASP A 239 -18.14 -23.67 -21.41
C ASP A 239 -18.31 -24.70 -20.27
N ARG A 240 -18.70 -24.21 -19.08
CA ARG A 240 -19.32 -25.04 -18.02
C ARG A 240 -20.62 -24.38 -17.61
N GLY A 241 -21.70 -24.93 -18.14
CA GLY A 241 -23.06 -24.62 -17.73
C GLY A 241 -23.33 -24.90 -16.26
N ALA A 242 -24.26 -24.10 -15.74
CA ALA A 242 -25.21 -24.41 -14.67
C ALA A 242 -24.63 -24.85 -13.32
N GLN A 243 -24.17 -23.89 -12.51
CA GLN A 243 -24.21 -24.01 -11.05
C GLN A 243 -24.76 -22.71 -10.46
N GLY A 244 -25.85 -22.83 -9.69
CA GLY A 244 -26.76 -21.75 -9.30
C GLY A 244 -26.16 -20.69 -8.37
N GLY A 245 -25.51 -19.70 -8.95
CA GLY A 245 -25.23 -18.41 -8.30
C GLY A 245 -26.31 -17.39 -8.62
N VAL A 246 -26.55 -16.44 -7.71
CA VAL A 246 -27.41 -15.29 -8.01
C VAL A 246 -26.66 -14.41 -9.02
N PRO A 247 -27.20 -14.14 -10.22
CA PRO A 247 -26.53 -13.30 -11.20
C PRO A 247 -26.49 -11.86 -10.70
N CYS A 248 -25.32 -11.23 -10.75
CA CYS A 248 -25.18 -9.82 -10.44
C CYS A 248 -25.90 -8.96 -11.50
N GLU A 249 -26.86 -8.12 -11.12
CA GLU A 249 -27.57 -7.21 -12.04
C GLU A 249 -26.64 -6.21 -12.75
N GLY A 250 -25.46 -5.93 -12.19
CA GLY A 250 -24.50 -4.99 -12.76
C GLY A 250 -23.57 -5.59 -13.83
N CYS A 251 -23.08 -6.82 -13.62
CA CYS A 251 -22.06 -7.42 -14.50
C CYS A 251 -22.37 -8.84 -14.98
N GLY A 252 -23.48 -9.44 -14.56
CA GLY A 252 -23.88 -10.80 -14.92
C GLY A 252 -23.04 -11.91 -14.28
N ALA A 253 -22.05 -11.58 -13.45
CA ALA A 253 -21.24 -12.58 -12.76
C ALA A 253 -22.10 -13.37 -11.76
N GLY A 254 -21.98 -14.70 -11.78
CA GLY A 254 -22.65 -15.58 -10.83
C GLY A 254 -22.02 -15.47 -9.45
N ILE A 255 -22.79 -14.99 -8.47
CA ILE A 255 -22.35 -14.92 -7.07
C ILE A 255 -22.71 -16.26 -6.41
N THR A 256 -21.73 -17.12 -6.20
CA THR A 256 -21.87 -18.28 -5.33
C THR A 256 -21.57 -17.85 -3.90
N THR A 257 -22.44 -18.20 -2.96
CA THR A 257 -22.23 -17.88 -1.56
C THR A 257 -21.05 -18.69 -1.00
N PHE A 258 -20.22 -17.98 -0.24
CA PHE A 258 -19.22 -18.44 0.73
C PHE A 258 -17.75 -18.62 0.35
N SER A 259 -17.32 -18.64 -0.91
CA SER A 259 -15.89 -18.55 -1.20
C SER A 259 -15.60 -17.72 -2.45
N ASP A 260 -14.87 -16.62 -2.22
CA ASP A 260 -14.02 -15.88 -3.15
C ASP A 260 -14.53 -14.63 -3.90
N VAL A 261 -15.80 -14.20 -3.81
CA VAL A 261 -16.22 -12.97 -4.56
C VAL A 261 -17.16 -12.01 -3.80
N ALA A 262 -17.43 -12.24 -2.51
CA ALA A 262 -18.30 -11.36 -1.75
C ALA A 262 -17.81 -11.07 -0.33
N VAL A 263 -17.85 -9.80 0.08
CA VAL A 263 -17.73 -9.40 1.48
C VAL A 263 -19.14 -9.26 2.04
N GLN A 264 -19.46 -10.07 3.04
CA GLN A 264 -20.74 -9.98 3.75
C GLN A 264 -20.62 -8.94 4.86
N MET A 265 -21.36 -7.84 4.74
CA MET A 265 -21.53 -6.83 5.79
C MET A 265 -23.02 -6.74 6.12
N GLY A 266 -23.47 -7.52 7.11
CA GLY A 266 -24.89 -7.64 7.47
C GLY A 266 -25.69 -8.55 6.52
N SER A 267 -26.89 -8.13 6.13
CA SER A 267 -27.79 -8.85 5.20
C SER A 267 -27.58 -8.49 3.72
N LEU A 268 -26.50 -7.76 3.40
CA LEU A 268 -26.19 -7.28 2.05
C LEU A 268 -24.93 -7.96 1.53
N VAL A 269 -25.00 -8.47 0.30
CA VAL A 269 -23.90 -9.15 -0.39
C VAL A 269 -23.29 -8.19 -1.42
N TRP A 270 -21.99 -7.94 -1.33
CA TRP A 270 -21.26 -7.04 -2.22
C TRP A 270 -20.52 -7.84 -3.30
N CYS A 271 -20.75 -7.55 -4.57
CA CYS A 271 -19.97 -8.12 -5.66
C CYS A 271 -18.60 -7.44 -5.72
N VAL A 272 -17.52 -8.17 -5.40
CA VAL A 272 -16.15 -7.62 -5.40
C VAL A 272 -15.69 -7.22 -6.82
N THR A 273 -16.23 -7.86 -7.86
CA THR A 273 -15.85 -7.60 -9.26
C THR A 273 -16.36 -6.25 -9.79
N CYS A 274 -17.52 -5.76 -9.32
CA CYS A 274 -18.11 -4.53 -9.86
C CYS A 274 -18.61 -3.53 -8.81
N GLY A 275 -18.55 -3.87 -7.52
CA GLY A 275 -18.96 -3.00 -6.42
C GLY A 275 -20.48 -2.81 -6.25
N HIS A 276 -21.31 -3.57 -6.97
CA HIS A 276 -22.76 -3.53 -6.80
C HIS A 276 -23.23 -4.32 -5.58
N VAL A 277 -24.25 -3.79 -4.90
CA VAL A 277 -24.95 -4.43 -3.78
C VAL A 277 -26.07 -5.31 -4.33
N ALA A 278 -25.94 -6.62 -4.17
CA ALA A 278 -27.03 -7.54 -4.47
C ALA A 278 -28.00 -7.57 -3.27
N ARG A 279 -29.27 -7.22 -3.47
CA ARG A 279 -30.35 -7.57 -2.54
C ARG A 279 -30.70 -9.03 -2.76
N PRO A 280 -30.59 -9.93 -1.77
CA PRO A 280 -31.06 -11.29 -1.93
C PRO A 280 -32.58 -11.27 -2.09
N HIS A 281 -33.07 -11.45 -3.31
CA HIS A 281 -34.48 -11.73 -3.55
C HIS A 281 -34.78 -13.18 -3.14
N GLY A 282 -35.61 -13.35 -2.11
CA GLY A 282 -36.40 -14.57 -1.88
C GLY A 282 -35.68 -15.73 -1.20
N ARG A 283 -36.17 -16.05 0.00
CA ARG A 283 -35.85 -17.21 0.87
C ARG A 283 -34.44 -17.25 1.45
N GLN A 284 -34.37 -16.89 2.73
CA GLN A 284 -33.25 -17.27 3.60
C GLN A 284 -33.09 -18.81 3.58
N PRO A 285 -31.89 -19.35 3.31
CA PRO A 285 -31.58 -20.69 3.76
C PRO A 285 -31.45 -20.64 5.29
N HIS A 286 -32.32 -21.36 6.01
CA HIS A 286 -32.10 -21.66 7.42
C HIS A 286 -30.79 -22.44 7.54
N LEU A 287 -29.75 -21.79 8.05
CA LEU A 287 -28.53 -22.48 8.50
C LEU A 287 -28.90 -23.24 9.78
N VAL A 288 -29.17 -24.54 9.62
CA VAL A 288 -29.19 -25.49 10.73
C VAL A 288 -27.76 -25.58 11.25
N LEU A 289 -27.49 -24.91 12.38
CA LEU A 289 -26.32 -25.18 13.20
C LEU A 289 -26.55 -26.54 13.87
N GLU A 290 -26.08 -27.62 13.25
CA GLU A 290 -25.90 -28.89 13.97
C GLU A 290 -24.74 -28.74 14.96
N LEU A 291 -25.06 -28.19 16.13
CA LEU A 291 -24.29 -28.43 17.34
C LEU A 291 -24.55 -29.88 17.74
N GLY A 292 -23.50 -30.70 17.67
CA GLY A 292 -23.52 -32.09 18.13
C GLY A 292 -23.99 -32.18 19.58
N ALA A 293 -25.27 -32.51 19.76
CA ALA A 293 -25.85 -32.90 21.03
C ALA A 293 -26.14 -34.40 20.97
N LYS A 294 -25.52 -35.11 21.92
CA LYS A 294 -25.50 -36.57 22.05
C LYS A 294 -26.92 -37.15 22.06
N HIS A 295 -27.12 -38.17 21.24
CA HIS A 295 -28.26 -39.08 21.31
C HIS A 295 -28.42 -39.67 22.72
N THR A 296 -29.60 -39.48 23.31
CA THR A 296 -30.18 -40.43 24.27
C THR A 296 -31.65 -40.62 23.91
N PRO A 297 -32.13 -41.85 23.62
CA PRO A 297 -33.54 -42.08 23.31
C PRO A 297 -34.38 -42.17 24.58
N ARG A 298 -35.48 -41.41 24.59
CA ARG A 298 -36.51 -41.39 25.62
C ARG A 298 -37.69 -42.28 25.18
N PRO A 299 -38.17 -43.25 26.01
CA PRO A 299 -39.49 -43.88 25.88
C PRO A 299 -40.55 -42.99 26.59
N PRO A 300 -41.88 -43.26 26.62
CA PRO A 300 -42.56 -44.55 26.40
C PRO A 300 -43.94 -44.51 25.69
N HIS A 301 -44.39 -45.73 25.39
CA HIS A 301 -45.75 -46.30 25.53
C HIS A 301 -46.93 -45.45 26.07
N THR A 302 -47.98 -45.42 25.24
CA THR A 302 -49.43 -45.70 25.47
C THR A 302 -50.29 -44.98 26.51
N ALA A 303 -51.55 -44.80 26.05
CA ALA A 303 -52.83 -44.71 26.77
C ALA A 303 -53.24 -43.30 27.24
N GLN A 304 -54.30 -42.71 26.66
CA GLN A 304 -55.73 -42.77 27.10
C GLN A 304 -55.91 -42.21 28.52
N ALA A 305 -56.95 -41.48 28.89
CA ALA A 305 -58.08 -40.80 28.28
C ALA A 305 -58.74 -40.03 29.46
N VAL A 306 -59.82 -39.28 29.18
CA VAL A 306 -60.89 -38.86 30.11
C VAL A 306 -60.74 -37.47 30.77
N VAL A 307 -61.69 -36.61 30.36
CA VAL A 307 -62.24 -35.36 30.94
C VAL A 307 -63.23 -35.74 32.06
N PRO A 308 -63.61 -34.89 33.05
CA PRO A 308 -63.36 -33.46 33.23
C PRO A 308 -62.48 -33.06 34.42
#